data_AF-A0A842KNZ0-F1
#
_entry.id   AF-A0A842KNZ0-F1
#
_cell.length_a   1.000
_cell.length_b   1.000
_cell.length_c   1.000
_cell.angle_alpha   90.00
_cell.angle_beta   90.00
_cell.angle_gamma   90.00
#
_symmetry.space_group_name_H-M   'P 1'
#
loop_
_entity.id
_entity.type
_entity.pdbx_description
1 polymer ?
#
loop_
_entity_poly.entity_id
_entity_poly.type
_entity_poly.pdbx_seq_one_letter_code
_entity_poly.pdbx_strand_id
1 'polypeptide(L)' 'MKSKNKKEKIETCFICQRKFNIEADDNSHYHYGKYPICNYCSEFYGFYL' A
#
# COMPACT_ATOMS: atom_id res chain seq x y z
N MET A 1 9.23 -19.81 15.40
CA MET A 1 10.06 -18.62 15.08
C MET A 1 9.62 -18.13 13.70
N LYS A 2 8.94 -17.01 13.49
CA LYS A 2 9.36 -15.62 13.77
C LYS A 2 8.11 -14.76 14.02
N SER A 3 7.91 -14.29 15.25
CA SER A 3 7.04 -13.14 15.51
C SER A 3 7.74 -11.90 15.00
N LYS A 4 7.56 -11.57 13.72
CA LYS A 4 7.83 -10.21 13.25
C LYS A 4 6.56 -9.42 13.51
N ASN A 5 6.56 -8.62 14.57
CA ASN A 5 5.75 -7.41 14.67
C ASN A 5 6.14 -6.50 13.48
N LYS A 6 5.79 -6.87 12.24
CA LYS A 6 5.74 -5.92 11.14
C LYS A 6 4.66 -4.94 11.59
N LYS A 7 5.04 -3.68 11.82
CA LYS A 7 4.07 -2.66 12.22
C LYS A 7 3.00 -2.65 11.15
N GLU A 8 1.79 -3.05 11.50
CA GLU A 8 0.71 -3.08 10.53
C GLU A 8 0.27 -1.65 10.30
N LYS A 9 0.80 -1.03 9.24
CA LYS A 9 0.41 0.32 8.86
C LYS A 9 -0.78 0.21 7.91
N ILE A 10 -1.97 0.15 8.50
CA ILE A 10 -3.22 0.10 7.75
C ILE A 10 -3.54 1.50 7.23
N GLU A 11 -3.54 1.64 5.91
CA GLU A 11 -3.88 2.86 5.18
C GLU A 11 -5.08 2.62 4.26
N THR A 12 -5.73 3.67 3.79
CA THR A 12 -6.85 3.56 2.84
C THR A 12 -6.37 3.94 1.45
N CYS A 13 -6.49 3.04 0.48
CA CYS A 13 -6.02 3.29 -0.89
C CYS A 13 -6.78 4.46 -1.52
N PHE A 14 -6.05 5.45 -2.03
CA PHE A 14 -6.64 6.63 -2.66
C PHE A 14 -7.52 6.31 -3.87
N ILE A 15 -7.24 5.21 -4.58
CA ILE A 15 -7.93 4.84 -5.82
C ILE A 15 -9.15 3.97 -5.54
N CYS A 16 -8.96 2.84 -4.85
CA CYS A 16 -10.04 1.88 -4.62
C CYS A 16 -10.74 2.01 -3.27
N GLN A 17 -10.27 2.93 -2.41
CA GLN A 17 -10.80 3.18 -1.06
C GLN A 17 -10.82 1.95 -0.14
N ARG A 18 -10.04 0.93 -0.46
CA ARG A 18 -9.87 -0.27 0.38
C ARG A 18 -8.78 -0.04 1.41
N LYS A 19 -9.00 -0.54 2.62
CA LYS A 19 -7.96 -0.60 3.64
C LYS A 19 -6.94 -1.67 3.28
N PHE A 20 -5.67 -1.35 3.39
CA PHE A 20 -4.56 -2.26 3.10
C PHE A 20 -3.38 -1.95 4.03
N ASN A 21 -2.48 -2.91 4.19
CA ASN A 21 -1.27 -2.70 4.99
C ASN A 21 -0.11 -2.31 4.07
N ILE A 22 0.32 -1.05 4.14
CA ILE A 22 1.39 -0.54 3.28
C ILE A 22 2.77 -1.13 3.58
N GLU A 23 2.98 -1.68 4.78
CA GLU A 23 4.23 -2.38 5.16
C GLU A 23 4.15 -3.91 4.97
N ALA A 24 2.97 -4.44 4.64
CA ALA A 24 2.82 -5.88 4.36
C ALA A 24 3.20 -6.23 2.92
N ASP A 25 2.84 -5.37 1.97
CA ASP A 25 3.00 -5.61 0.54
C ASP A 25 4.17 -4.80 -0.04
N ASP A 26 4.99 -5.42 -0.90
CA ASP A 26 6.21 -4.79 -1.42
C ASP A 26 5.96 -3.68 -2.46
N ASN A 27 4.81 -3.70 -3.13
CA ASN A 27 4.43 -2.73 -4.17
C ASN A 27 3.52 -1.60 -3.65
N SER A 28 3.06 -1.70 -2.41
CA SER A 28 2.25 -0.67 -1.77
C SER A 28 3.12 0.56 -1.48
N HIS A 29 2.73 1.74 -1.94
CA HIS A 29 3.55 2.95 -1.80
C HIS A 29 2.70 4.22 -1.69
N TYR A 30 3.33 5.35 -1.37
CA TYR A 30 2.68 6.66 -1.38
C TYR A 30 2.99 7.41 -2.66
N HIS A 31 1.99 7.64 -3.49
CA HIS A 31 2.10 8.53 -4.64
C HIS A 31 2.17 10.00 -4.16
N TYR A 32 3.14 10.77 -4.69
CA TYR A 32 3.54 12.10 -4.19
C TYR A 32 3.81 12.20 -2.67
N GLY A 33 4.10 11.07 -2.01
CA GLY A 33 4.29 11.03 -0.56
C GLY A 33 3.04 11.32 0.27
N LYS A 34 1.85 11.41 -0.36
CA LYS A 34 0.58 11.77 0.29
C LYS A 34 -0.55 10.81 0.01
N TYR A 35 -0.54 10.14 -1.15
CA TYR A 35 -1.63 9.31 -1.61
C TYR A 35 -1.25 7.84 -1.47
N PRO A 36 -1.66 7.15 -0.40
CA PRO A 36 -1.40 5.71 -0.25
C PRO A 36 -2.07 4.92 -1.37
N ILE A 37 -1.29 4.09 -2.06
CA ILE A 37 -1.72 3.21 -3.13
C ILE A 37 -1.47 1.77 -2.69
N CYS A 38 -2.52 0.93 -2.74
CA CYS A 38 -2.38 -0.49 -2.44
C CYS A 38 -1.69 -1.23 -3.58
N ASN A 39 -1.08 -2.38 -3.28
CA ASN A 39 -0.44 -3.26 -4.27
C ASN A 39 -1.28 -3.45 -5.54
N TYR A 40 -2.55 -3.82 -5.42
CA TYR A 40 -3.44 -4.02 -6.58
C TYR A 40 -3.55 -2.78 -7.48
N CYS A 41 -3.73 -1.60 -6.88
CA CYS A 41 -3.80 -0.37 -7.63
C CYS A 41 -2.41 0.06 -8.14
N SER A 42 -1.34 -0.26 -7.43
CA SER A 42 0.03 -0.01 -7.88
C SER A 42 0.38 -0.88 -9.08
N GLU A 43 -0.06 -2.13 -9.15
CA GLU A 43 0.18 -2.99 -10.31
C GLU A 43 -0.67 -2.55 -11.51
N PHE A 44 -1.92 -2.17 -11.27
CA PHE A 44 -2.84 -1.77 -12.34
C PHE A 44 -2.54 -0.37 -12.89
N TYR A 45 -2.20 0.58 -12.03
CA TYR A 45 -1.97 1.99 -12.37
C TYR A 45 -0.49 2.40 -12.30
N GLY A 46 0.46 1.48 -12.04
CA GLY A 46 1.88 1.78 -11.85
C GLY A 46 2.61 2.32 -13.08
N PHE A 47 1.97 2.32 -14.25
CA PHE A 47 2.46 3.04 -15.43
C PHE A 47 2.08 4.53 -15.43
N TYR A 48 1.11 4.95 -14.60
CA TYR A 48 0.53 6.30 -14.58
C TYR A 48 0.78 7.06 -13.27
N LEU A 49 1.33 6.41 -12.25
CA LEU A 49 1.56 6.92 -10.90
C LEU A 49 3.03 6.78 -10.50
#